data_AF-A0A165CSL6-F1
#
_entry.id   AF-A0A165CSL6-F1
#
_cell.length_a   1.000
_cell.length_b   1.000
_cell.length_c   1.000
_cell.angle_alpha   90.00
_cell.angle_beta   90.00
_cell.angle_gamma   90.00
#
_symmetry.space_group_name_H-M   'P 1'
#
loop_
_entity.id
_entity.type
_entity.pdbx_description
1 polymer ?
#
loop_
_entity_poly.entity_id
_entity_poly.type
_entity_poly.pdbx_seq_one_letter_code
_entity_poly.pdbx_strand_id
1 'polypeptide(L)'
;MSSLRMEPHYSKDRKRWNQAWERSLKSKFALRRNYIDAILDLPGAALPMELLTSSAHLVTMQSSRDELVNLERDLTSYLNNHTGFEGAWQAAGAARREELILEGLVRSCDAVADMEDRRVNCPESCLDFLQRDNGRGFIDLANALSDPPEPEPRIVPHPAYDALIGVGDATKRTPAHKVLARMKTITRNFFLAMMVWNTVLA
;
A
#
# COMPACT_ATOMS: atom_id res chain seq x y z
N MET A 1 -16.22 1.95 -13.66
CA MET A 1 -15.38 2.87 -12.88
C MET A 1 -14.14 3.16 -13.71
N SER A 2 -13.76 4.43 -13.85
CA SER A 2 -12.54 4.82 -14.56
C SER A 2 -11.33 4.38 -13.75
N SER A 3 -10.49 3.49 -14.28
CA SER A 3 -9.19 3.14 -13.70
C SER A 3 -8.33 4.42 -13.65
N LEU A 4 -7.72 4.68 -12.50
CA LEU A 4 -6.98 5.89 -12.19
C LEU A 4 -5.55 5.73 -12.73
N ARG A 5 -5.42 5.72 -14.06
CA ARG A 5 -4.12 5.60 -14.73
C ARG A 5 -3.38 6.93 -14.72
N MET A 6 -2.16 6.92 -14.21
CA MET A 6 -1.32 8.14 -14.16
C MET A 6 -0.61 8.37 -15.50
N GLU A 7 -0.61 9.62 -15.96
CA GLU A 7 0.13 10.02 -17.16
C GLU A 7 1.45 10.76 -16.81
N PRO A 8 2.55 10.51 -17.53
CA PRO A 8 2.66 9.50 -18.58
C PRO A 8 2.62 8.08 -17.99
N HIS A 9 2.10 7.12 -18.75
CA HIS A 9 2.12 5.71 -18.36
C HIS A 9 3.55 5.15 -18.24
N TYR A 10 3.77 4.21 -17.31
CA TYR A 10 5.11 3.66 -17.03
C TYR A 10 5.76 2.98 -18.23
N SER A 11 4.97 2.47 -19.19
CA SER A 11 5.49 1.86 -20.42
C SER A 11 6.16 2.86 -21.37
N LYS A 12 5.93 4.16 -21.19
CA LYS A 12 6.59 5.24 -21.93
C LYS A 12 7.76 5.81 -21.17
N ASP A 13 7.56 6.14 -19.89
CA ASP A 13 8.58 6.74 -19.02
C ASP A 13 8.28 6.41 -17.55
N ARG A 14 8.95 5.38 -17.02
CA ARG A 14 8.79 4.90 -15.64
C ARG A 14 9.12 5.99 -14.62
N LYS A 15 10.12 6.84 -14.89
CA LYS A 15 10.55 7.89 -13.96
C LYS A 15 9.51 9.00 -13.89
N ARG A 16 9.06 9.52 -15.03
CA ARG A 16 8.01 10.56 -15.07
C ARG A 16 6.67 10.05 -14.55
N TRP A 17 6.31 8.80 -14.85
CA TRP A 17 5.15 8.14 -14.26
C TRP A 17 5.21 8.15 -12.72
N ASN A 18 6.34 7.70 -12.16
CA ASN A 18 6.53 7.69 -10.71
C ASN A 18 6.50 9.10 -10.10
N GLN A 19 7.14 10.08 -10.74
CA GLN A 19 7.10 11.48 -10.30
C GLN A 19 5.67 12.06 -10.30
N ALA A 20 4.84 11.70 -11.27
CA ALA A 20 3.44 12.09 -11.30
C ALA A 20 2.66 11.48 -10.11
N TRP A 21 2.90 10.20 -9.82
CA TRP A 21 2.37 9.53 -8.64
C TRP A 21 2.80 10.20 -7.32
N GLU A 22 4.09 10.48 -7.15
CA GLU A 22 4.59 11.12 -5.93
C GLU A 22 3.98 12.51 -5.71
N ARG A 23 3.83 13.32 -6.78
CA ARG A 23 3.16 14.62 -6.67
C ARG A 23 1.71 14.48 -6.23
N SER A 24 0.99 13.50 -6.79
CA SER A 24 -0.40 13.22 -6.43
C SER A 24 -0.51 12.78 -4.96
N LEU A 25 0.34 11.84 -4.52
CA LEU A 25 0.37 11.36 -3.14
C LEU A 25 0.73 12.47 -2.16
N LYS A 26 1.78 13.25 -2.44
CA LYS A 26 2.19 14.39 -1.62
C LYS A 26 1.07 15.42 -1.51
N SER A 27 0.41 15.76 -2.61
CA SER A 27 -0.74 16.66 -2.59
C SER A 27 -1.90 16.10 -1.75
N LYS A 28 -2.21 14.82 -1.90
CA LYS A 28 -3.30 14.15 -1.16
C LYS A 28 -3.04 14.13 0.35
N PHE A 29 -1.82 13.77 0.77
CA PHE A 29 -1.47 13.60 2.18
C PHE A 29 -0.92 14.87 2.85
N ALA A 30 -0.61 15.93 2.11
CA ALA A 30 -0.33 17.26 2.68
C ALA A 30 -1.58 17.92 3.27
N LEU A 31 -2.77 17.54 2.79
CA LEU A 31 -4.05 18.04 3.30
C LEU A 31 -4.33 17.41 4.68
N ARG A 32 -4.03 18.14 5.76
CA ARG A 32 -4.33 17.76 7.15
C ARG A 32 -5.84 17.82 7.52
N ARG A 33 -6.75 17.47 6.60
CA ARG A 33 -8.20 17.37 6.90
C ARG A 33 -8.66 15.93 6.83
N ASN A 34 -9.55 15.54 7.73
CA ASN A 34 -10.17 14.22 7.81
C ASN A 34 -10.91 13.92 6.51
N TYR A 35 -10.25 13.29 5.54
CA TYR A 35 -10.82 13.01 4.23
C TYR A 35 -11.83 11.85 4.26
N ILE A 36 -12.04 11.17 5.40
CA ILE A 36 -13.29 10.41 5.64
C ILE A 36 -14.50 11.33 5.50
N ASP A 37 -14.48 12.53 6.08
CA ASP A 37 -15.61 13.46 5.97
C ASP A 37 -15.79 13.86 4.49
N ALA A 38 -14.70 14.07 3.75
CA ALA A 38 -14.76 14.39 2.33
C ALA A 38 -15.21 13.22 1.41
N ILE A 39 -14.91 11.95 1.76
CA ILE A 39 -15.42 10.78 1.01
C ILE A 39 -16.88 10.49 1.37
N LEU A 40 -17.24 10.59 2.64
CA LEU A 40 -18.60 10.32 3.11
C LEU A 40 -19.58 11.44 2.74
N ASP A 41 -19.11 12.69 2.61
CA ASP A 41 -19.92 13.84 2.17
C ASP A 41 -19.98 14.00 0.63
N LEU A 42 -19.29 13.15 -0.14
CA LEU A 42 -19.36 13.20 -1.61
C LEU A 42 -20.77 12.75 -2.09
N PRO A 43 -21.56 13.63 -2.72
CA PRO A 43 -22.89 13.28 -3.20
C PRO A 43 -22.79 12.19 -4.28
N GLY A 44 -23.38 11.02 -4.03
CA GLY A 44 -23.37 9.87 -4.94
C GLY A 44 -22.37 8.76 -4.59
N ALA A 45 -21.58 8.89 -3.52
CA ALA A 45 -20.70 7.84 -3.00
C ALA A 45 -21.38 6.84 -2.05
N ALA A 46 -22.72 6.81 -2.04
CA ALA A 46 -23.50 5.88 -1.23
C ALA A 46 -23.36 4.45 -1.78
N LEU A 47 -22.24 3.78 -1.46
CA LEU A 47 -22.27 2.33 -1.32
C LEU A 47 -23.35 2.04 -0.28
N PRO A 48 -24.39 1.26 -0.60
CA PRO A 48 -25.37 0.85 0.39
C PRO A 48 -24.60 0.19 1.53
N MET A 49 -24.64 0.81 2.71
CA MET A 49 -23.82 0.38 3.83
C MET A 49 -24.18 -1.05 4.27
N GLU A 50 -25.39 -1.52 3.93
CA GLU A 50 -25.80 -2.91 4.12
C GLU A 50 -24.96 -3.89 3.29
N LEU A 51 -24.52 -3.51 2.09
CA LEU A 51 -23.68 -4.36 1.22
C LEU A 51 -22.30 -4.61 1.84
N LEU A 52 -21.73 -3.62 2.54
CA LEU A 52 -20.46 -3.77 3.25
C LEU A 52 -20.57 -4.75 4.41
N THR A 53 -21.76 -4.92 4.98
CA THR A 53 -22.01 -5.89 6.05
C THR A 53 -22.56 -7.23 5.54
N SER A 54 -22.71 -7.40 4.22
CA SER A 54 -23.18 -8.65 3.64
C SER A 54 -22.18 -9.78 3.86
N SER A 55 -22.69 -11.02 4.02
CA SER A 55 -21.85 -12.21 4.20
C SER A 55 -20.86 -12.39 3.04
N ALA A 56 -21.30 -12.16 1.80
CA ALA A 56 -20.44 -12.22 0.63
C ALA A 56 -19.26 -11.25 0.72
N HIS A 57 -19.50 -10.00 1.11
CA HIS A 57 -18.45 -9.01 1.27
C HIS A 57 -17.47 -9.37 2.40
N LEU A 58 -17.99 -9.86 3.53
CA LEU A 58 -17.17 -10.29 4.66
C LEU A 58 -16.28 -11.49 4.29
N VAL A 59 -16.78 -12.44 3.51
CA VAL A 59 -16.00 -13.57 2.99
C VAL A 59 -14.90 -13.09 2.04
N THR A 60 -15.20 -12.17 1.12
CA THR A 60 -14.17 -11.57 0.26
C THR A 60 -13.09 -10.87 1.07
N MET A 61 -13.48 -10.11 2.10
CA MET A 61 -12.52 -9.44 2.98
C MET A 61 -11.65 -10.43 3.76
N GLN A 62 -12.20 -11.57 4.20
CA GLN A 62 -11.44 -12.66 4.81
C GLN A 62 -10.43 -13.26 3.82
N SER A 63 -10.85 -13.53 2.57
CA SER A 63 -9.93 -14.00 1.52
C SER A 63 -8.78 -13.03 1.29
N SER A 64 -9.06 -11.72 1.16
CA SER A 64 -8.01 -10.71 0.98
C SER A 64 -7.08 -10.59 2.20
N ARG A 65 -7.60 -10.81 3.41
CA ARG A 65 -6.77 -10.88 4.62
C ARG A 65 -5.82 -12.08 4.53
N ASP A 66 -6.34 -13.25 4.20
CA ASP A 66 -5.55 -14.49 4.16
C ASP A 66 -4.49 -14.45 3.05
N GLU A 67 -4.81 -13.86 1.91
CA GLU A 67 -3.86 -13.57 0.83
C GLU A 67 -2.73 -12.64 1.29
N LEU A 68 -3.05 -11.57 2.03
CA LEU A 68 -2.05 -10.68 2.59
C LEU A 68 -1.13 -11.41 3.57
N VAL A 69 -1.70 -12.19 4.51
CA VAL A 69 -0.90 -12.98 5.46
C VAL A 69 0.05 -13.93 4.73
N ASN A 70 -0.42 -14.61 3.68
CA ASN A 70 0.43 -15.52 2.91
C ASN A 70 1.56 -14.77 2.20
N LEU A 71 1.28 -13.61 1.59
CA LEU A 71 2.30 -12.80 0.95
C LEU A 71 3.36 -12.29 1.94
N GLU A 72 2.95 -11.89 3.15
CA GLU A 72 3.85 -11.47 4.23
C GLU A 72 4.71 -12.64 4.74
N ARG A 73 4.15 -13.85 4.82
CA ARG A 73 4.93 -15.06 5.13
C ARG A 73 5.94 -15.39 4.04
N ASP A 74 5.55 -15.29 2.76
CA ASP A 74 6.44 -15.52 1.63
C ASP A 74 7.60 -14.50 1.63
N LEU A 75 7.29 -13.22 1.87
CA LEU A 75 8.28 -12.17 2.06
C LEU A 75 9.26 -12.50 3.19
N THR A 76 8.72 -12.96 4.33
CA THR A 76 9.52 -13.34 5.50
C THR A 76 10.46 -14.50 5.18
N SER A 77 9.92 -15.55 4.55
CA SER A 77 10.68 -16.71 4.11
C SER A 77 11.81 -16.31 3.16
N TYR A 78 11.51 -15.45 2.19
CA TYR A 78 12.51 -14.95 1.25
C TYR A 78 13.62 -14.18 1.96
N LEU A 79 13.29 -13.21 2.82
CA LEU A 79 14.29 -12.41 3.53
C LEU A 79 15.16 -13.26 4.46
N ASN A 80 14.57 -14.25 5.13
CA ASN A 80 15.33 -15.20 5.97
C ASN A 80 16.28 -16.08 5.16
N ASN A 81 15.89 -16.48 3.95
CA ASN A 81 16.74 -17.25 3.05
C ASN A 81 17.81 -16.39 2.34
N HIS A 82 17.68 -15.07 2.39
CA HIS A 82 18.60 -14.11 1.77
C HIS A 82 19.18 -13.16 2.82
N THR A 83 19.85 -13.70 3.83
CA THR A 83 20.41 -12.93 4.97
C THR A 83 21.39 -11.82 4.56
N GLY A 84 21.99 -11.88 3.36
CA GLY A 84 22.84 -10.84 2.79
C GLY A 84 22.10 -9.71 2.05
N PHE A 85 20.77 -9.79 1.91
CA PHE A 85 19.98 -8.85 1.12
C PHE A 85 20.12 -7.41 1.60
N GLU A 86 19.97 -7.15 2.91
CA GLU A 86 20.06 -5.79 3.45
C GLU A 86 21.44 -5.15 3.17
N GLY A 87 22.52 -5.91 3.36
CA GLY A 87 23.87 -5.44 3.07
C GLY A 87 24.08 -5.14 1.58
N ALA A 88 23.62 -6.03 0.70
CA ALA A 88 23.67 -5.82 -0.75
C ALA A 88 22.83 -4.60 -1.19
N TRP A 89 21.65 -4.41 -0.59
CA TRP A 89 20.75 -3.29 -0.85
C TRP A 89 21.37 -1.94 -0.44
N GLN A 90 21.96 -1.87 0.75
CA GLN A 90 22.61 -0.66 1.24
C GLN A 90 23.90 -0.33 0.46
N ALA A 91 24.62 -1.37 0.03
CA ALA A 91 25.80 -1.24 -0.84
C ALA A 91 25.44 -0.84 -2.28
N ALA A 92 24.22 -1.14 -2.75
CA ALA A 92 23.74 -0.68 -4.04
C ALA A 92 23.67 0.86 -4.05
N GLY A 93 24.15 1.51 -5.11
CA GLY A 93 24.01 2.95 -5.24
C GLY A 93 22.55 3.40 -5.31
N ALA A 94 22.26 4.66 -4.96
CA ALA A 94 20.91 5.23 -5.02
C ALA A 94 20.22 5.02 -6.38
N ALA A 95 20.95 5.22 -7.49
CA ALA A 95 20.45 5.00 -8.83
C ALA A 95 20.01 3.53 -9.07
N ARG A 96 20.78 2.56 -8.57
CA ARG A 96 20.43 1.14 -8.71
C ARG A 96 19.21 0.78 -7.87
N ARG A 97 19.12 1.29 -6.64
CA ARG A 97 17.92 1.10 -5.80
C ARG A 97 16.68 1.72 -6.44
N GLU A 98 16.80 2.91 -7.01
CA GLU A 98 15.70 3.56 -7.75
C GLU A 98 15.21 2.68 -8.89
N GLU A 99 16.09 2.13 -9.72
CA GLU A 99 15.73 1.22 -10.81
C GLU A 99 14.95 -0.01 -10.31
N LEU A 100 15.43 -0.64 -9.24
CA LEU A 100 14.80 -1.81 -8.63
C LEU A 100 13.41 -1.47 -8.06
N ILE A 101 13.28 -0.33 -7.35
CA ILE A 101 11.99 0.14 -6.82
C ILE A 101 11.01 0.42 -7.97
N LEU A 102 11.46 1.08 -9.03
CA LEU A 102 10.60 1.39 -10.18
C LEU A 102 10.14 0.11 -10.88
N GLU A 103 11.01 -0.88 -11.04
CA GLU A 103 10.64 -2.19 -11.57
C GLU A 103 9.61 -2.88 -10.66
N GLY A 104 9.82 -2.90 -9.34
CA GLY A 104 8.89 -3.46 -8.37
C GLY A 104 7.52 -2.78 -8.38
N LEU A 105 7.49 -1.45 -8.50
CA LEU A 105 6.25 -0.67 -8.63
C LEU A 105 5.50 -1.00 -9.92
N VAL A 106 6.21 -1.10 -11.06
CA VAL A 106 5.61 -1.46 -12.35
C VAL A 106 5.01 -2.86 -12.29
N ARG A 107 5.80 -3.87 -11.87
CA ARG A 107 5.31 -5.25 -11.73
C ARG A 107 4.09 -5.33 -10.82
N SER A 108 4.05 -4.54 -9.75
CA SER A 108 2.92 -4.50 -8.83
C SER A 108 1.68 -3.88 -9.43
N CYS A 109 1.83 -2.76 -10.16
CA CYS A 109 0.72 -2.11 -10.85
C CYS A 109 0.17 -2.97 -12.00
N ASP A 110 1.01 -3.82 -12.59
CA ASP A 110 0.64 -4.74 -13.67
C ASP A 110 0.08 -6.08 -13.22
N ALA A 111 0.23 -6.43 -11.93
CA ALA A 111 -0.16 -7.73 -11.42
C ALA A 111 -1.67 -8.00 -11.60
N VAL A 112 -2.52 -7.01 -11.29
CA VAL A 112 -3.98 -7.05 -11.54
C VAL A 112 -4.53 -5.64 -11.82
N ALA A 113 -5.68 -5.58 -12.49
CA ALA A 113 -6.22 -4.36 -13.10
C ALA A 113 -6.44 -3.16 -12.15
N ASP A 114 -6.65 -3.40 -10.85
CA ASP A 114 -6.92 -2.35 -9.85
C ASP A 114 -5.70 -1.99 -9.00
N MET A 115 -4.52 -2.60 -9.19
CA MET A 115 -3.36 -2.35 -8.32
C MET A 115 -2.85 -0.92 -8.38
N GLU A 116 -2.87 -0.29 -9.55
CA GLU A 116 -2.50 1.12 -9.67
C GLU A 116 -3.48 2.02 -8.86
N ASP A 117 -4.76 1.67 -8.80
CA ASP A 117 -5.74 2.41 -7.98
C ASP A 117 -5.45 2.26 -6.48
N ARG A 118 -4.94 1.09 -6.04
CA ARG A 118 -4.58 0.84 -4.64
C ARG A 118 -3.43 1.74 -4.18
N ARG A 119 -2.50 2.06 -5.08
CA ARG A 119 -1.34 2.93 -4.82
C ARG A 119 -1.71 4.29 -4.25
N VAL A 120 -2.89 4.81 -4.58
CA VAL A 120 -3.37 6.13 -4.13
C VAL A 120 -3.41 6.30 -2.60
N ASN A 121 -3.34 5.22 -1.84
CA ASN A 121 -3.34 5.23 -0.38
C ASN A 121 -1.98 4.85 0.24
N CYS A 122 -0.92 4.79 -0.57
CA CYS A 122 0.39 4.25 -0.18
C CYS A 122 1.49 5.33 -0.28
N PRO A 123 1.51 6.34 0.60
CA PRO A 123 2.55 7.37 0.60
C PRO A 123 3.96 6.79 0.83
N GLU A 124 4.07 5.62 1.45
CA GLU A 124 5.33 4.87 1.65
C GLU A 124 5.94 4.38 0.33
N SER A 125 5.16 4.38 -0.77
CA SER A 125 5.64 4.01 -2.10
C SER A 125 6.44 5.12 -2.80
N CYS A 126 6.63 6.28 -2.17
CA CYS A 126 7.44 7.37 -2.71
C CYS A 126 8.94 7.08 -2.55
N LEU A 127 9.76 7.48 -3.53
CA LEU A 127 11.20 7.25 -3.51
C LEU A 127 11.90 7.96 -2.36
N ASP A 128 11.42 9.13 -1.95
CA ASP A 128 11.98 9.85 -0.80
C ASP A 128 11.81 9.08 0.51
N PHE A 129 10.68 8.40 0.71
CA PHE A 129 10.48 7.49 1.82
C PHE A 129 11.39 6.26 1.70
N LEU A 130 11.40 5.59 0.56
CA LEU A 130 12.09 4.31 0.38
C LEU A 130 13.62 4.46 0.36
N GLN A 131 14.14 5.56 -0.17
CA GLN A 131 15.57 5.83 -0.28
C GLN A 131 16.15 6.58 0.93
N ARG A 132 15.32 7.00 1.90
CA ARG A 132 15.81 7.71 3.10
C ARG A 132 16.91 6.91 3.79
N ASP A 133 17.83 7.64 4.44
CA ASP A 133 18.91 7.08 5.25
C ASP A 133 19.69 5.98 4.49
N ASN A 134 20.09 6.29 3.25
CA ASN A 134 20.80 5.38 2.35
C ASN A 134 20.03 4.08 2.04
N GLY A 135 18.74 4.18 1.71
CA GLY A 135 17.92 3.03 1.35
C GLY A 135 17.33 2.27 2.55
N ARG A 136 17.53 2.76 3.77
CA ARG A 136 17.00 2.13 4.99
C ARG A 136 15.47 2.17 5.03
N GLY A 137 14.84 3.18 4.46
CA GLY A 137 13.36 3.27 4.42
C GLY A 137 12.69 2.06 3.76
N PHE A 138 13.26 1.53 2.67
CA PHE A 138 12.79 0.30 2.04
C PHE A 138 12.93 -0.91 2.98
N ILE A 139 14.06 -1.04 3.67
CA ILE A 139 14.31 -2.14 4.61
C ILE A 139 13.37 -2.08 5.80
N ASP A 140 13.17 -0.89 6.38
CA ASP A 140 12.23 -0.69 7.48
C ASP A 140 10.80 -1.10 7.07
N LEU A 141 10.39 -0.76 5.84
CA LEU A 141 9.09 -1.15 5.30
C LEU A 141 8.99 -2.67 5.11
N ALA A 142 10.01 -3.30 4.53
CA ALA A 142 10.05 -4.75 4.34
C ALA A 142 9.96 -5.51 5.68
N ASN A 143 10.68 -5.03 6.69
CA ASN A 143 10.62 -5.59 8.05
C ASN A 143 9.26 -5.35 8.71
N ALA A 144 8.62 -4.20 8.47
CA ALA A 144 7.29 -3.91 9.01
C ALA A 144 6.19 -4.81 8.44
N LEU A 145 6.41 -5.39 7.26
CA LEU A 145 5.52 -6.33 6.58
C LEU A 145 5.93 -7.80 6.78
N SER A 146 7.04 -8.05 7.47
CA SER A 146 7.54 -9.41 7.72
C SER A 146 7.03 -9.95 9.06
N ASP A 147 7.01 -11.26 9.18
CA ASP A 147 6.63 -12.03 10.38
C ASP A 147 5.22 -11.67 10.90
N PRO A 148 4.16 -11.93 10.11
CA PRO A 148 2.79 -11.62 10.50
C PRO A 148 2.30 -12.50 11.66
N PRO A 149 1.61 -11.93 12.67
CA PRO A 149 1.05 -12.70 13.78
C PRO A 149 -0.20 -13.46 13.34
N GLU A 150 -0.13 -14.79 13.23
CA GLU A 150 -1.30 -15.58 12.81
C GLU A 150 -2.51 -15.42 13.76
N PRO A 151 -3.74 -15.21 13.24
CA PRO A 151 -4.17 -15.25 11.84
C PRO A 151 -4.27 -13.86 11.15
N GLU A 152 -3.64 -12.83 11.70
CA GLU A 152 -3.76 -11.44 11.24
C GLU A 152 -2.52 -10.95 10.50
N PRO A 153 -2.68 -10.11 9.47
CA PRO A 153 -1.55 -9.53 8.76
C PRO A 153 -0.87 -8.44 9.60
N ARG A 154 0.37 -8.11 9.24
CA ARG A 154 0.97 -6.87 9.74
C ARG A 154 0.34 -5.67 9.04
N ILE A 155 0.10 -4.63 9.82
CA ILE A 155 -0.42 -3.36 9.30
C ILE A 155 0.67 -2.31 9.48
N VAL A 156 1.15 -1.77 8.36
CA VAL A 156 2.12 -0.67 8.35
C VAL A 156 1.40 0.62 8.79
N PRO A 157 1.74 1.21 9.95
CA PRO A 157 1.13 2.45 10.39
C PRO A 157 1.59 3.62 9.52
N HIS A 158 0.72 4.62 9.33
CA HIS A 158 1.12 5.87 8.70
C HIS A 158 0.22 7.01 9.18
N PRO A 159 0.77 8.02 9.88
CA PRO A 159 -0.05 9.02 10.57
C PRO A 159 -1.11 9.70 9.69
N ALA A 160 -0.74 10.06 8.46
CA ALA A 160 -1.68 10.72 7.55
C ALA A 160 -2.75 9.76 7.00
N TYR A 161 -2.42 8.48 6.83
CA TYR A 161 -3.39 7.47 6.41
C TYR A 161 -4.28 7.05 7.59
N ASP A 162 -3.70 6.91 8.77
CA ASP A 162 -4.42 6.56 9.99
C ASP A 162 -5.41 7.66 10.37
N ALA A 163 -5.03 8.93 10.24
CA ALA A 163 -5.96 10.06 10.33
C ALA A 163 -7.01 10.02 9.20
N LEU A 164 -6.58 9.74 7.96
CA LEU A 164 -7.45 9.61 6.80
C LEU A 164 -8.53 8.57 6.99
N ILE A 165 -8.22 7.43 7.59
CA ILE A 165 -9.16 6.35 7.88
C ILE A 165 -9.63 6.35 9.33
N GLY A 166 -9.38 7.45 10.08
CA GLY A 166 -9.73 7.73 11.48
C GLY A 166 -9.47 6.62 12.50
N VAL A 167 -8.29 6.01 12.45
CA VAL A 167 -7.73 5.17 13.53
C VAL A 167 -7.56 6.06 14.77
N GLY A 168 -8.46 5.94 15.74
CA GLY A 168 -8.51 6.77 16.95
C GLY A 168 -9.91 7.18 17.38
N ASP A 169 -10.85 7.27 16.43
CA ASP A 169 -12.27 7.60 16.68
C ASP A 169 -13.18 6.34 16.64
N ALA A 170 -12.61 5.17 16.95
CA ALA A 170 -13.26 3.86 16.77
C ALA A 170 -14.60 3.70 17.52
N THR A 171 -14.81 4.47 18.59
CA THR A 171 -16.03 4.48 19.40
C THR A 171 -17.21 5.20 18.72
N LYS A 172 -16.96 6.05 17.71
CA LYS A 172 -18.01 6.81 17.01
C LYS A 172 -18.47 6.18 15.69
N ARG A 173 -17.97 5.00 15.33
CA ARG A 173 -18.19 4.39 14.01
C ARG A 173 -19.33 3.38 14.01
N THR A 174 -20.20 3.52 13.00
CA THR A 174 -21.13 2.46 12.60
C THR A 174 -20.35 1.19 12.21
N PRO A 175 -20.96 -0.01 12.31
CA PRO A 175 -20.32 -1.26 11.88
C PRO A 175 -19.78 -1.20 10.44
N ALA A 176 -20.54 -0.63 9.51
CA ALA A 176 -20.15 -0.52 8.12
C ALA A 176 -18.90 0.39 7.92
N HIS A 177 -18.74 1.47 8.69
CA HIS A 177 -17.52 2.27 8.67
C HIS A 177 -16.29 1.49 9.15
N LYS A 178 -16.45 0.60 10.14
CA LYS A 178 -15.35 -0.27 10.60
C LYS A 178 -14.95 -1.27 9.52
N VAL A 179 -15.92 -1.85 8.82
CA VAL A 179 -15.65 -2.76 7.69
C VAL A 179 -14.93 -2.02 6.56
N LEU A 180 -15.42 -0.84 6.16
CA LEU A 180 -14.78 -0.04 5.11
C LEU A 180 -13.33 0.31 5.45
N ALA A 181 -13.08 0.76 6.69
CA ALA A 181 -11.73 1.07 7.15
C ALA A 181 -10.82 -0.16 7.11
N ARG A 182 -11.31 -1.32 7.58
CA ARG A 182 -10.54 -2.58 7.53
C ARG A 182 -10.24 -2.99 6.09
N MET A 183 -11.23 -2.92 5.19
CA MET A 183 -11.06 -3.23 3.78
C MET A 183 -9.99 -2.34 3.14
N LYS A 184 -10.06 -1.00 3.33
CA LYS A 184 -9.06 -0.07 2.78
C LYS A 184 -7.67 -0.34 3.33
N THR A 185 -7.56 -0.69 4.61
CA THR A 185 -6.28 -1.04 5.24
C THR A 185 -5.69 -2.32 4.68
N ILE A 186 -6.48 -3.37 4.48
CA ILE A 186 -6.03 -4.61 3.84
C ILE A 186 -5.57 -4.32 2.41
N THR A 187 -6.38 -3.60 1.62
CA THR A 187 -6.03 -3.24 0.24
C THR A 187 -4.73 -2.45 0.15
N ARG A 188 -4.51 -1.49 1.06
CA ARG A 188 -3.26 -0.71 1.15
C ARG A 188 -2.06 -1.60 1.47
N ASN A 189 -2.16 -2.43 2.51
CA ASN A 189 -1.04 -3.28 2.93
C ASN A 189 -0.73 -4.36 1.89
N PHE A 190 -1.74 -4.89 1.20
CA PHE A 190 -1.53 -5.76 0.05
C PHE A 190 -0.71 -5.10 -1.05
N PHE A 191 -1.00 -3.85 -1.40
CA PHE A 191 -0.19 -3.11 -2.37
C PHE A 191 1.26 -2.94 -1.89
N LEU A 192 1.45 -2.55 -0.62
CA LEU A 192 2.79 -2.37 -0.05
C LEU A 192 3.59 -3.68 -0.04
N ALA A 193 2.98 -4.78 0.41
CA ALA A 193 3.58 -6.10 0.42
C ALA A 193 3.95 -6.57 -1.00
N MET A 194 3.05 -6.41 -1.97
CA MET A 194 3.34 -6.74 -3.38
C MET A 194 4.48 -5.90 -3.95
N MET A 195 4.51 -4.59 -3.63
CA MET A 195 5.57 -3.70 -4.08
C MET A 195 6.93 -4.10 -3.50
N VAL A 196 6.99 -4.40 -2.20
CA VAL A 196 8.22 -4.89 -1.57
C VAL A 196 8.63 -6.22 -2.18
N TRP A 197 7.71 -7.19 -2.27
CA TRP A 197 7.95 -8.51 -2.87
C TRP A 197 8.52 -8.41 -4.28
N ASN A 198 7.88 -7.62 -5.16
CA ASN A 198 8.34 -7.45 -6.53
C ASN A 198 9.66 -6.69 -6.63
N THR A 199 9.98 -5.81 -5.67
CA THR A 199 11.26 -5.10 -5.62
C THR A 199 12.39 -6.03 -5.19
N VAL A 200 12.17 -6.92 -4.21
CA VAL A 200 13.21 -7.88 -3.78
C VAL A 200 13.48 -8.96 -4.84
N LEU A 201 12.53 -9.19 -5.76
CA LEU A 201 12.68 -10.10 -6.90
C LEU A 201 13.17 -9.44 -8.20
N ALA A 202 13.46 -8.13 -8.19
CA ALA A 202 13.92 -7.38 -9.38
C ALA A 202 15.45 -7.46 -9.56
#